data_AF-Q4SVY1-F1
#
_entry.id   AF-Q4SVY1-F1
#
_cell.length_a   1.000
_cell.length_b   1.000
_cell.length_c   1.000
_cell.angle_alpha   90.00
_cell.angle_beta   90.00
_cell.angle_gamma   90.00
#
_symmetry.space_group_name_H-M   'P 1'
#
loop_
_entity.id
_entity.type
_entity.pdbx_description
1 polymer ?
#
loop_
_entity_poly.entity_id
_entity_poly.type
_entity_poly.pdbx_seq_one_letter_code
_entity_poly.pdbx_strand_id
1 'polypeptide(L)'
;EEDEEEEELKVPEQEIGMDTETITEDEKQAIPEFFEGRPAKTPERYLKIRNYILDQWFKSKPKYLNKTSVRPGLKNCGDVNCIGRIHTYLELIGAINFNCEQAVYNRPKVVDRSKHKEGKDMLEAYQLAQRLQSMRTRKRRVRDIWGNWCDAKDLEGQTYEVC
;
A
#
# COMPACT_ATOMS: atom_id res chain seq x y z
N GLU A 1 -7.65 29.61 -7.64
CA GLU A 1 -8.95 28.95 -7.67
C GLU A 1 -9.06 28.35 -9.05
N GLU A 2 -8.62 27.11 -9.18
CA GLU A 2 -8.81 26.32 -10.39
C GLU A 2 -9.87 25.31 -10.01
N ASP A 3 -11.08 25.54 -10.51
CA ASP A 3 -12.19 24.60 -10.43
C ASP A 3 -11.76 23.32 -11.17
N GLU A 4 -11.35 22.30 -10.42
CA GLU A 4 -11.31 20.93 -10.90
C GLU A 4 -12.74 20.55 -11.28
N GLU A 5 -13.11 20.67 -12.57
CA GLU A 5 -14.30 20.04 -13.11
C GLU A 5 -14.24 18.55 -12.76
N GLU A 6 -15.03 18.15 -11.76
CA GLU A 6 -15.26 16.74 -11.44
C GLU A 6 -15.90 16.10 -12.66
N GLU A 7 -15.12 15.37 -13.46
CA GLU A 7 -15.67 14.41 -14.41
C GLU A 7 -16.45 13.36 -13.60
N GLU A 8 -17.76 13.59 -13.46
CA GLU A 8 -18.72 12.53 -13.13
C GLU A 8 -18.54 11.43 -14.18
N LEU A 9 -17.92 10.32 -13.74
CA LEU A 9 -17.77 9.13 -14.57
C LEU A 9 -19.17 8.67 -14.98
N LYS A 10 -19.45 8.72 -16.28
CA LYS A 10 -20.71 8.23 -16.84
C LYS A 10 -20.89 6.76 -16.44
N VAL A 11 -22.07 6.45 -15.91
CA VAL A 11 -22.50 5.06 -15.69
C VAL A 11 -22.32 4.31 -17.01
N PRO A 12 -21.65 3.14 -17.03
CA PRO A 12 -21.44 2.42 -18.27
C PRO A 12 -22.80 2.18 -18.97
N GLU A 13 -22.87 2.37 -20.28
CA GLU A 13 -24.14 2.17 -21.03
C GLU A 13 -24.35 0.69 -21.39
N GLN A 14 -23.30 -0.14 -21.31
CA GLN A 14 -23.32 -1.57 -21.67
C GLN A 14 -22.40 -2.41 -20.75
N GLU A 15 -22.76 -3.68 -20.54
CA GLU A 15 -21.93 -4.67 -19.83
C GLU A 15 -20.63 -4.88 -20.62
N ILE A 16 -19.47 -4.53 -20.02
CA ILE A 16 -18.17 -4.71 -20.68
C ILE A 16 -17.77 -6.18 -20.60
N GLY A 17 -17.68 -6.84 -21.75
CA GLY A 17 -17.06 -8.16 -21.87
C GLY A 17 -15.54 -8.04 -21.77
N MET A 18 -14.94 -8.68 -20.77
CA MET A 18 -13.48 -8.75 -20.62
C MET A 18 -12.92 -10.04 -21.23
N ASP A 19 -11.79 -9.94 -21.92
CA ASP A 19 -11.01 -11.11 -22.34
C ASP A 19 -10.37 -11.78 -21.13
N THR A 20 -10.60 -13.08 -20.96
CA THR A 20 -10.12 -13.87 -19.83
C THR A 20 -8.64 -14.21 -19.90
N GLU A 21 -8.00 -14.07 -21.06
CA GLU A 21 -6.59 -14.43 -21.27
C GLU A 21 -5.68 -13.20 -21.33
N THR A 22 -6.18 -12.07 -21.81
CA THR A 22 -5.39 -10.84 -21.96
C THR A 22 -5.57 -9.89 -20.78
N ILE A 23 -4.49 -9.21 -20.39
CA ILE A 23 -4.50 -8.11 -19.42
C ILE A 23 -4.27 -6.81 -20.19
N THR A 24 -5.24 -5.90 -20.12
CA THR A 24 -5.18 -4.58 -20.76
C THR A 24 -4.29 -3.61 -19.98
N GLU A 25 -3.86 -2.51 -20.62
CA GLU A 25 -3.08 -1.47 -19.94
C GLU A 25 -3.90 -0.75 -18.86
N ASP A 26 -5.20 -0.58 -19.04
CA ASP A 26 -6.09 0.03 -18.04
C ASP A 26 -6.13 -0.81 -16.74
N GLU A 27 -6.15 -2.14 -16.86
CA GLU A 27 -6.06 -3.05 -15.73
C GLU A 27 -4.74 -2.92 -14.98
N LYS A 28 -3.62 -2.78 -15.72
CA LYS A 28 -2.30 -2.59 -15.13
C LYS A 28 -2.18 -1.25 -14.41
N GLN A 29 -2.78 -0.19 -14.97
CA GLN A 29 -2.81 1.12 -14.34
C GLN A 29 -3.69 1.15 -13.09
N ALA A 30 -4.83 0.44 -13.10
CA ALA A 30 -5.73 0.39 -11.97
C ALA A 30 -5.19 -0.45 -10.80
N ILE A 31 -4.49 -1.55 -11.10
CA ILE A 31 -3.98 -2.51 -10.11
C ILE A 31 -2.47 -2.77 -10.35
N PRO A 32 -1.61 -1.75 -10.19
CA PRO A 32 -0.18 -1.86 -10.51
C PRO A 32 0.55 -2.87 -9.61
N GLU A 33 0.04 -3.16 -8.41
CA GLU A 33 0.72 -4.04 -7.45
C GLU A 33 0.96 -5.48 -7.92
N PHE A 34 0.25 -5.95 -8.95
CA PHE A 34 0.48 -7.27 -9.57
C PHE A 34 1.47 -7.24 -10.74
N PHE A 35 1.92 -6.05 -11.15
CA PHE A 35 2.79 -5.83 -12.31
C PHE A 35 4.14 -5.19 -11.93
N GLU A 36 4.35 -4.86 -10.65
CA GLU A 36 5.61 -4.33 -10.09
C GLU A 36 6.74 -5.37 -9.95
N GLY A 37 6.56 -6.62 -10.40
CA GLY A 37 7.60 -7.67 -10.33
C GLY A 37 7.79 -8.31 -8.96
N ARG A 38 6.80 -8.21 -8.05
CA ARG A 38 6.87 -8.83 -6.72
C ARG A 38 6.47 -10.32 -6.79
N PRO A 39 7.22 -11.24 -6.15
CA PRO A 39 6.93 -12.68 -6.23
C PRO A 39 5.58 -13.07 -5.60
N ALA A 40 5.10 -12.29 -4.63
CA ALA A 40 3.80 -12.55 -3.99
C ALA A 40 2.59 -12.08 -4.83
N LYS A 41 2.79 -11.16 -5.78
CA LYS A 41 1.74 -10.53 -6.57
C LYS A 41 2.14 -10.54 -8.04
N THR A 42 1.79 -11.63 -8.71
CA THR A 42 2.15 -11.88 -10.11
C THR A 42 0.95 -11.67 -11.05
N PRO A 43 1.18 -11.36 -12.33
CA PRO A 43 0.10 -11.21 -13.31
C PRO A 43 -0.84 -12.43 -13.39
N GLU A 44 -0.30 -13.63 -13.24
CA GLU A 44 -1.08 -14.89 -13.27
C GLU A 44 -2.02 -14.98 -12.07
N ARG A 45 -1.58 -14.48 -10.91
CA ARG A 45 -2.41 -14.42 -9.70
C ARG A 45 -3.53 -13.41 -9.87
N TYR A 46 -3.26 -12.25 -10.49
CA TYR A 46 -4.28 -11.27 -10.85
C TYR A 46 -5.35 -11.89 -11.75
N LEU A 47 -4.95 -12.53 -12.85
CA LEU A 47 -5.86 -13.21 -13.78
C LEU A 47 -6.74 -14.24 -13.08
N LYS A 48 -6.15 -15.07 -12.21
CA LYS A 48 -6.90 -16.08 -11.46
C LYS A 48 -7.97 -15.47 -10.55
N ILE A 49 -7.66 -14.36 -9.88
CA ILE A 49 -8.64 -13.64 -9.05
C ILE A 49 -9.72 -13.00 -9.92
N ARG A 50 -9.32 -12.26 -10.96
CA ARG A 50 -10.20 -11.54 -11.89
C ARG A 50 -11.21 -12.50 -12.55
N ASN A 51 -10.71 -13.56 -13.17
CA ASN A 51 -11.54 -14.53 -13.88
C ASN A 51 -12.49 -15.28 -12.95
N TYR A 52 -12.08 -15.55 -11.71
CA TYR A 52 -12.97 -16.14 -10.71
C TYR A 52 -14.12 -15.20 -10.35
N ILE A 53 -13.84 -13.90 -10.13
CA ILE A 53 -14.88 -12.92 -9.81
C ILE A 53 -15.86 -12.77 -10.98
N LEU A 54 -15.35 -12.71 -12.21
CA LEU A 54 -16.17 -12.68 -13.42
C LEU A 54 -17.08 -13.91 -13.52
N ASP A 55 -16.54 -15.13 -13.35
CA ASP A 55 -17.33 -16.37 -13.34
C ASP A 55 -18.41 -16.37 -12.26
N GLN A 56 -18.11 -15.88 -11.05
CA GLN A 56 -19.11 -15.75 -10.01
C GLN A 56 -20.21 -14.75 -10.38
N TRP A 57 -19.87 -13.64 -11.03
CA TRP A 57 -20.85 -12.67 -11.52
C TRP A 57 -21.76 -13.30 -12.59
N PHE A 58 -21.19 -14.01 -13.57
CA PHE A 58 -21.98 -14.70 -14.59
C PHE A 58 -22.97 -15.71 -14.00
N LYS A 59 -22.62 -16.36 -12.89
CA LYS A 59 -23.50 -17.30 -12.18
C LYS A 59 -24.54 -16.63 -11.29
N SER A 60 -24.28 -15.42 -10.80
CA SER A 60 -25.16 -14.73 -9.86
C SER A 60 -26.06 -13.68 -10.51
N LYS A 61 -25.72 -13.18 -11.71
CA LYS A 61 -26.48 -12.13 -12.38
C LYS A 61 -27.94 -12.53 -12.62
N PRO A 62 -28.92 -11.62 -12.45
CA PRO A 62 -28.76 -10.17 -12.21
C PRO A 62 -28.59 -9.77 -10.74
N LYS A 63 -28.34 -10.70 -9.81
CA LYS A 63 -28.17 -10.36 -8.39
C LYS A 63 -26.78 -9.79 -8.13
N TYR A 64 -26.72 -8.72 -7.34
CA TYR A 64 -25.49 -8.09 -6.90
C TYR A 64 -24.52 -9.09 -6.25
N LEU A 65 -23.30 -9.16 -6.80
CA LEU A 65 -22.21 -9.97 -6.32
C LEU A 65 -21.42 -9.21 -5.24
N ASN A 66 -21.57 -9.66 -4.00
CA ASN A 66 -20.82 -9.13 -2.88
C ASN A 66 -19.36 -9.62 -2.87
N LYS A 67 -18.42 -8.70 -2.60
CA LYS A 67 -17.00 -9.04 -2.39
C LYS A 67 -16.75 -10.06 -1.28
N THR A 68 -17.66 -10.18 -0.31
CA THR A 68 -17.59 -11.19 0.76
C THR A 68 -17.89 -12.58 0.24
N SER A 69 -18.77 -12.72 -0.76
CA SER A 69 -19.19 -14.00 -1.33
C SER A 69 -18.10 -14.66 -2.18
N VAL A 70 -17.21 -13.89 -2.81
CA VAL A 70 -16.10 -14.43 -3.63
C VAL A 70 -14.88 -14.85 -2.80
N ARG A 71 -14.75 -14.36 -1.56
CA ARG A 71 -13.57 -14.61 -0.70
C ARG A 71 -13.31 -16.09 -0.42
N PRO A 72 -14.31 -16.92 -0.07
CA PRO A 72 -14.06 -18.33 0.26
C PRO A 72 -13.39 -19.11 -0.89
N GLY A 73 -13.72 -18.80 -2.15
CA GLY A 73 -13.12 -19.45 -3.32
C GLY A 73 -11.70 -18.95 -3.66
N LEU A 74 -11.31 -17.79 -3.14
CA LEU A 74 -10.02 -17.15 -3.42
C LEU A 74 -9.03 -17.18 -2.26
N LYS A 75 -9.29 -17.97 -1.22
CA LYS A 75 -8.45 -18.05 0.00
C LYS A 75 -6.96 -18.33 -0.25
N ASN A 76 -6.61 -19.01 -1.34
CA ASN A 76 -5.23 -19.35 -1.72
C ASN A 76 -4.64 -18.37 -2.75
N CYS A 77 -5.44 -17.42 -3.23
CA CYS A 77 -5.11 -16.58 -4.37
C CYS A 77 -4.71 -15.16 -3.98
N GLY A 78 -4.97 -14.69 -2.76
CA GLY A 78 -4.51 -13.38 -2.31
C GLY A 78 -5.02 -13.01 -0.93
N ASP A 79 -4.63 -11.82 -0.46
CA ASP A 79 -5.20 -11.25 0.76
C ASP A 79 -6.53 -10.56 0.48
N VAL A 80 -7.28 -10.28 1.54
CA VAL A 80 -8.62 -9.67 1.46
C VAL A 80 -8.61 -8.28 0.83
N ASN A 81 -7.49 -7.54 0.93
CA ASN A 81 -7.37 -6.22 0.33
C ASN A 81 -7.19 -6.32 -1.18
N CYS A 82 -6.32 -7.21 -1.68
CA CYS A 82 -6.16 -7.40 -3.12
C CYS A 82 -7.46 -7.84 -3.79
N ILE A 83 -8.16 -8.82 -3.21
CA ILE A 83 -9.47 -9.28 -3.73
C ILE A 83 -10.47 -8.12 -3.74
N GLY A 84 -10.48 -7.30 -2.69
CA GLY A 84 -11.34 -6.13 -2.61
C GLY A 84 -11.06 -5.10 -3.70
N ARG A 85 -9.79 -4.78 -3.98
CA ARG A 85 -9.41 -3.82 -5.02
C ARG A 85 -9.79 -4.29 -6.43
N ILE A 86 -9.58 -5.57 -6.74
CA ILE A 86 -9.96 -6.14 -8.04
C ILE A 86 -11.48 -6.15 -8.18
N HIS A 87 -12.23 -6.57 -7.16
CA HIS A 87 -13.69 -6.54 -7.18
C HIS A 87 -14.23 -5.12 -7.43
N THR A 88 -13.73 -4.12 -6.69
CA THR A 88 -14.13 -2.73 -6.89
C THR A 88 -13.77 -2.23 -8.28
N TYR A 89 -12.58 -2.55 -8.81
CA TYR A 89 -12.21 -2.17 -10.17
C TYR A 89 -13.17 -2.75 -11.22
N LEU A 90 -13.50 -4.04 -11.13
CA LEU A 90 -14.43 -4.70 -12.05
C LEU A 90 -15.85 -4.10 -12.00
N GLU A 91 -16.30 -3.69 -10.82
CA GLU A 91 -17.59 -3.01 -10.64
C GLU A 91 -17.57 -1.62 -11.25
N LEU A 92 -16.49 -0.85 -11.06
CA LEU A 92 -16.34 0.50 -11.60
C LEU A 92 -16.37 0.54 -13.14
N ILE A 93 -15.72 -0.42 -13.81
CA ILE A 93 -15.75 -0.51 -15.28
C ILE A 93 -17.05 -1.14 -15.81
N GLY A 94 -17.95 -1.61 -14.94
CA GLY A 94 -19.20 -2.27 -15.35
C GLY A 94 -19.00 -3.69 -15.89
N ALA A 95 -17.89 -4.36 -15.59
CA ALA A 95 -17.67 -5.76 -15.94
C ALA A 95 -18.40 -6.74 -14.99
N ILE A 96 -18.71 -6.29 -13.77
CA ILE A 96 -19.59 -6.97 -12.82
C ILE A 96 -20.60 -5.98 -12.25
N ASN A 97 -21.70 -6.50 -11.66
CA ASN A 97 -22.71 -5.69 -10.98
C ASN A 97 -23.30 -4.57 -11.85
N PHE A 98 -23.21 -4.72 -13.17
CA PHE A 98 -23.82 -3.82 -14.13
C PHE A 98 -25.33 -3.77 -13.89
N ASN A 99 -25.90 -2.56 -13.86
CA ASN A 99 -27.31 -2.28 -13.58
C ASN A 99 -27.83 -2.77 -12.21
N CYS A 100 -26.95 -3.00 -11.24
CA CYS A 100 -27.37 -3.25 -9.86
C CYS A 100 -27.50 -1.91 -9.12
N GLU A 101 -28.65 -1.64 -8.48
CA GLU A 101 -28.87 -0.43 -7.66
C GLU A 101 -27.83 -0.30 -6.52
N GLN A 102 -27.27 -1.42 -6.08
CA GLN A 102 -26.27 -1.47 -5.01
C GLN A 102 -24.84 -1.16 -5.50
N ALA A 103 -24.60 -1.09 -6.81
CA ALA A 103 -23.28 -0.79 -7.36
C ALA A 103 -22.93 0.68 -7.14
N VAL A 104 -21.73 0.95 -6.62
CA VAL A 104 -21.27 2.32 -6.36
C VAL A 104 -20.25 2.68 -7.43
N TYR A 105 -20.71 3.38 -8.47
CA TYR A 105 -19.85 3.88 -9.55
C TYR A 105 -19.05 5.14 -9.15
N ASN A 106 -19.34 5.74 -7.98
CA ASN A 106 -18.55 6.85 -7.46
C ASN A 106 -17.17 6.36 -6.99
N ARG A 107 -16.16 6.63 -7.82
CA ARG A 107 -14.75 6.49 -7.49
C ARG A 107 -14.45 7.20 -6.15
N PRO A 108 -13.98 6.53 -5.09
CA PRO A 108 -13.22 7.23 -4.07
C PRO A 108 -12.00 7.80 -4.79
N LYS A 109 -11.87 9.14 -4.86
CA LYS A 109 -10.75 9.82 -5.51
C LYS A 109 -9.46 9.03 -5.19
N VAL A 110 -8.80 8.49 -6.21
CA VAL A 110 -7.42 8.01 -6.05
C VAL A 110 -6.62 9.25 -5.74
N VAL A 111 -6.55 9.58 -4.44
CA VAL A 111 -5.60 10.54 -3.94
C VAL A 111 -4.26 10.10 -4.49
N ASP A 112 -3.71 10.93 -5.37
CA ASP A 112 -2.36 10.81 -5.85
C ASP A 112 -1.43 10.77 -4.63
N ARG A 113 -1.13 9.55 -4.17
CA ARG A 113 -0.27 9.31 -3.01
C ARG A 113 1.18 9.69 -3.31
N SER A 114 1.53 9.90 -4.58
CA SER A 114 2.86 10.33 -5.00
C SER A 114 3.22 11.66 -4.34
N LYS A 115 2.29 12.64 -4.37
CA LYS A 115 2.53 13.95 -3.78
C LYS A 115 2.55 13.95 -2.24
N HIS A 116 1.81 13.04 -1.60
CA HIS A 116 1.77 12.95 -0.13
C HIS A 116 2.91 12.12 0.49
N LYS A 117 3.57 11.25 -0.30
CA LYS A 117 4.63 10.38 0.20
C LYS A 117 5.97 11.11 0.35
N GLU A 118 6.30 12.00 -0.58
CA GLU A 118 7.57 12.75 -0.55
C GLU A 118 7.66 13.70 0.67
N GLY A 119 6.59 14.42 0.98
CA GLY A 119 6.57 15.34 2.13
C GLY A 119 6.61 14.62 3.48
N LYS A 120 6.01 13.43 3.57
CA LYS A 120 5.96 12.64 4.81
C LYS A 120 7.29 11.95 5.09
N ASP A 121 7.96 11.43 4.06
CA ASP A 121 9.30 10.83 4.18
C ASP A 121 10.35 11.89 4.58
N MET A 122 10.24 13.12 4.07
CA MET A 122 11.15 14.22 4.43
C MET A 122 10.96 14.68 5.89
N LEU A 123 9.71 14.84 6.35
CA LEU A 123 9.42 15.24 7.72
C LEU A 123 9.83 14.14 8.71
N GLU A 124 9.55 12.87 8.41
CA GLU A 124 9.98 11.74 9.24
C GLU A 124 11.52 11.63 9.29
N ALA A 125 12.22 11.86 8.18
CA ALA A 125 13.68 11.91 8.15
C ALA A 125 14.23 13.07 9.00
N TYR A 126 13.61 14.26 8.95
CA TYR A 126 14.00 15.40 9.76
C TYR A 126 13.75 15.14 11.26
N GLN A 127 12.59 14.56 11.60
CA GLN A 127 12.26 14.20 12.98
C GLN A 127 13.19 13.11 13.54
N LEU A 128 13.59 12.15 12.71
CA LEU A 128 14.57 11.12 13.04
C LEU A 128 15.95 11.73 13.28
N ALA A 129 16.41 12.63 12.39
CA ALA A 129 17.67 13.34 12.55
C ALA A 129 17.70 14.17 13.85
N GLN A 130 16.60 14.86 14.17
CA GLN A 130 16.47 15.63 15.41
C GLN A 130 16.50 14.73 16.66
N ARG A 131 15.84 13.56 16.61
CA ARG A 131 15.93 12.56 17.69
C ARG A 131 17.35 12.07 17.89
N LEU A 132 18.05 11.72 16.81
CA LEU A 132 19.44 11.26 16.86
C LEU A 132 20.40 12.33 17.39
N GLN A 133 20.15 13.62 17.11
CA GLN A 133 20.93 14.72 17.70
C GLN A 133 20.66 14.91 19.20
N SER A 134 19.43 14.67 19.67
CA SER A 134 19.11 14.75 21.12
C SER A 134 19.60 13.55 21.92
N MET A 135 19.92 12.44 21.23
CA MET A 135 20.53 11.26 21.84
C MET A 135 21.99 11.59 22.17
N ARG A 136 22.25 12.08 23.38
CA ARG A 136 23.62 12.19 23.92
C ARG A 136 24.28 10.81 23.84
N THR A 137 25.32 10.70 23.02
CA THR A 137 26.14 9.48 22.94
C THR A 137 26.55 9.05 24.35
N ARG A 138 26.24 7.80 24.72
CA ARG A 138 26.62 7.23 26.01
C ARG A 138 28.14 7.33 26.14
N LYS A 139 28.62 8.23 27.01
CA LYS A 139 30.05 8.36 27.30
C LYS A 139 30.56 7.06 27.93
N ARG A 140 31.64 6.52 27.38
CA ARG A 140 32.32 5.34 27.91
C ARG A 140 33.07 5.76 29.19
N ARG A 141 32.66 5.22 30.34
CA ARG A 141 33.33 5.41 31.63
C ARG A 141 34.47 4.40 31.79
N VAL A 142 35.55 4.80 32.42
CA VAL A 142 36.74 3.98 32.69
C VAL A 142 36.95 3.91 34.20
N ARG A 143 37.59 2.84 34.71
CA ARG A 143 37.95 2.75 36.13
C ARG A 143 39.29 3.43 36.39
N ASP A 144 39.37 4.19 37.47
CA ASP A 144 40.63 4.74 37.99
C ASP A 144 41.44 3.71 38.81
N ILE A 145 42.63 4.10 39.27
CA ILE A 145 43.53 3.24 40.07
C ILE A 145 43.01 2.91 41.47
N TRP A 146 41.97 3.61 41.94
CA TRP A 146 41.28 3.34 43.21
C TRP A 146 39.97 2.57 43.02
N GLY A 147 39.62 2.20 41.79
CA GLY A 147 38.46 1.38 41.44
C GLY A 147 37.16 2.15 41.22
N ASN A 148 37.18 3.48 41.19
CA ASN A 148 36.01 4.32 40.93
C ASN A 148 35.77 4.52 39.43
N TRP A 149 34.52 4.77 39.05
CA TRP A 149 34.14 5.04 37.66
C TRP A 149 34.27 6.53 37.31
N CYS A 150 35.19 6.87 36.41
CA CYS A 150 35.46 8.23 35.94
C CYS A 150 35.20 8.38 34.43
N ASP A 151 34.96 9.62 33.97
CA ASP A 151 34.90 9.91 32.53
C ASP A 151 36.33 9.89 31.96
N ALA A 152 36.53 9.35 30.76
CA ALA A 152 37.87 9.16 30.17
C ALA A 152 38.68 10.47 29.98
N LYS A 153 38.01 11.63 29.97
CA LYS A 153 38.66 12.94 29.84
C LYS A 153 39.27 13.46 31.15
N ASP A 154 38.85 12.90 32.29
CA ASP A 154 39.35 13.33 33.60
C ASP A 154 40.69 12.66 33.94
N LEU A 155 41.16 11.72 33.10
CA LEU A 155 42.45 11.03 33.23
C LEU A 155 43.57 11.66 32.38
N GLU A 156 43.25 12.53 31.42
CA GLU A 156 44.25 13.25 30.63
C GLU A 156 44.71 14.51 31.41
N GLY A 157 45.72 14.35 32.28
CA GLY A 157 46.33 15.48 32.99
C GLY A 157 46.95 15.16 34.36
N GLN A 158 46.84 13.94 34.88
CA GLN A 158 47.53 13.56 36.12
C GLN A 158 48.97 13.12 35.82
N THR A 159 49.90 14.08 35.71
CA THR A 159 51.32 13.83 35.93
C THR A 159 51.53 13.62 37.43
N TYR A 160 51.86 12.39 37.81
CA TYR A 160 52.34 12.10 39.17
C TYR A 160 53.86 12.33 39.18
N GLU A 161 54.32 13.30 39.98
CA GLU A 161 55.74 13.40 40.31
C GLU A 161 56.11 12.21 41.20
N VAL A 162 57.08 11.43 40.73
CA VAL A 162 57.66 10.31 41.47
C VAL A 162 58.69 10.89 42.43
N CYS A 163 58.43 10.76 43.74
CA CYS A 163 59.47 10.90 44.78
C CYS A 163 60.21 9.58 44.96
#